data_AF-A0A352UCG9-F1
#
_entry.id   AF-A0A352UCG9-F1
#
_cell.length_a   1.000
_cell.length_b   1.000
_cell.length_c   1.000
_cell.angle_alpha   90.00
_cell.angle_beta   90.00
_cell.angle_gamma   90.00
#
_symmetry.space_group_name_H-M   'P 1'
#
loop_
_entity.id
_entity.type
_entity.pdbx_description
1 polymer ?
#
loop_
_entity_poly.entity_id
_entity_poly.type
_entity_poly.pdbx_seq_one_letter_code
_entity_poly.pdbx_strand_id
1 'polypeptide(L)' 'MPFYERGPIRIYYEEIGSGFPLLIIPGGGLNSSISSLQTAVPFNPMEKYKDDFRCIAADLRHAAGGRSSGPLEI' A
#
# COMPACT_ATOMS: atom_id res chain seq x y z
N MET A 1 5.42 12.03 -0.84
CA MET A 1 6.33 11.49 0.21
C MET A 1 6.07 10.00 0.28
N PRO A 2 6.99 9.12 -0.15
CA PRO A 2 6.62 7.73 -0.37
C PRO A 2 6.89 6.79 0.81
N PHE A 3 7.43 7.27 1.94
CA PHE A 3 7.80 6.41 3.06
C PHE A 3 7.38 6.96 4.41
N TYR A 4 6.80 6.09 5.24
CA TYR A 4 6.61 6.31 6.68
C TYR A 4 7.65 5.49 7.46
N GLU A 5 8.33 6.13 8.41
CA GLU A 5 9.40 5.49 9.19
C GLU A 5 9.08 5.54 10.69
N ARG A 6 9.25 4.41 11.37
CA ARG A 6 9.08 4.27 12.82
C ARG A 6 10.05 3.22 13.37
N GLY A 7 11.14 3.68 13.99
CA GLY A 7 12.20 2.78 14.46
C GLY A 7 12.79 1.99 13.28
N PRO A 8 12.88 0.65 13.35
CA PRO A 8 13.41 -0.18 12.26
C PRO A 8 12.39 -0.45 11.14
N ILE A 9 11.18 0.12 11.22
CA ILE A 9 10.11 -0.09 10.25
C ILE A 9 10.11 1.07 9.24
N ARG A 10 10.07 0.72 7.96
CA ARG A 10 10.00 1.65 6.83
C ARG A 10 8.93 1.19 5.85
N ILE A 11 7.82 1.90 5.77
CA ILE A 11 6.65 1.52 4.97
C ILE A 11 6.57 2.40 3.72
N TYR A 12 6.66 1.79 2.54
CA TYR A 12 6.35 2.45 1.29
C TYR A 12 4.84 2.63 1.17
N TYR A 13 4.40 3.85 0.87
CA TYR A 13 3.00 4.15 0.61
C TYR A 13 2.86 5.13 -0.55
N GLU A 14 1.73 5.03 -1.24
CA GLU A 14 1.29 5.97 -2.27
C GLU A 14 -0.08 6.51 -1.88
N GLU A 15 -0.37 7.75 -2.29
CA GLU A 15 -1.68 8.35 -2.17
C GLU A 15 -2.08 9.03 -3.47
N ILE A 16 -3.37 9.01 -3.79
CA ILE A 16 -3.97 9.67 -4.94
C ILE A 16 -5.35 10.22 -4.55
N GLY A 17 -5.77 11.29 -5.21
CA GLY A 17 -7.07 11.90 -4.95
C GLY A 17 -7.07 12.84 -3.73
N SER A 18 -8.27 13.21 -3.31
CA SER A 18 -8.50 14.14 -2.19
C SER A 18 -9.84 13.85 -1.50
N GLY A 19 -10.04 14.38 -0.28
CA GLY A 19 -11.28 14.16 0.48
C GLY A 19 -11.11 13.16 1.63
N PHE A 20 -12.19 12.45 1.98
CA PHE A 20 -12.19 11.52 3.10
C PHE A 20 -11.16 10.39 2.86
N PRO A 21 -10.36 10.00 3.87
CA PRO A 21 -9.29 9.03 3.65
C PRO A 21 -9.84 7.61 3.47
N LEU A 22 -9.40 6.94 2.41
CA LEU A 22 -9.68 5.53 2.15
C LEU A 22 -8.36 4.75 2.16
N LEU A 23 -8.16 3.92 3.20
CA LEU A 23 -7.02 3.01 3.27
C LEU A 23 -7.31 1.72 2.49
N ILE A 24 -6.46 1.42 1.53
CA ILE A 24 -6.52 0.23 0.67
C ILE A 24 -5.37 -0.69 1.06
N ILE A 25 -5.71 -1.92 1.45
CA ILE A 25 -4.73 -2.97 1.75
C ILE A 25 -4.71 -3.93 0.55
N PRO A 26 -3.58 -4.03 -0.18
CA PRO A 26 -3.47 -4.99 -1.27
C PRO A 26 -3.68 -6.43 -0.78
N GLY A 27 -4.30 -7.28 -1.59
CA GLY A 27 -4.49 -8.69 -1.27
C GLY A 27 -3.20 -9.51 -1.33
N GLY A 28 -3.27 -10.82 -1.10
CA GLY A 28 -2.16 -11.73 -1.39
C GLY A 28 -1.19 -12.00 -0.22
N GLY A 29 -1.51 -11.60 1.01
CA GLY A 29 -0.74 -11.95 2.21
C GLY A 29 0.70 -11.46 2.15
N LEU A 30 1.67 -12.39 2.03
CA LEU A 30 3.09 -12.06 1.86
C LEU A 30 3.40 -11.39 0.51
N ASN A 31 2.45 -11.26 -0.41
CA ASN A 31 2.59 -10.51 -1.66
C ASN A 31 1.80 -9.19 -1.66
N SER A 32 1.40 -8.70 -0.49
CA SER A 32 0.57 -7.48 -0.34
C SER A 32 1.37 -6.21 -0.64
N SER A 33 1.57 -5.94 -1.93
CA SER A 33 2.26 -4.77 -2.46
C SER A 33 1.34 -3.90 -3.31
N ILE A 34 1.65 -2.61 -3.42
CA ILE A 34 0.91 -1.66 -4.28
C ILE A 34 0.93 -2.12 -5.74
N SER A 35 2.04 -2.72 -6.20
CA SER A 35 2.14 -3.24 -7.57
C SER A 35 1.13 -4.36 -7.87
N SER A 36 0.72 -5.12 -6.85
CA SER A 36 -0.32 -6.14 -7.00
C SER A 36 -1.70 -5.56 -7.32
N LEU A 37 -1.96 -4.27 -7.00
CA LEU A 37 -3.20 -3.59 -7.36
C LEU A 37 -3.37 -3.42 -8.88
N GLN A 38 -2.29 -3.53 -9.65
CA GLN A 38 -2.31 -3.45 -11.11
C GLN A 38 -2.38 -4.81 -11.79
N THR A 39 -2.04 -5.90 -11.09
CA THR A 39 -1.77 -7.20 -11.73
C THR A 39 -2.56 -8.38 -11.14
N ALA A 40 -2.95 -8.32 -9.87
CA ALA A 40 -3.45 -9.47 -9.10
C ALA A 40 -4.85 -9.26 -8.49
N VAL A 41 -5.52 -8.16 -8.82
CA VAL A 41 -6.87 -7.82 -8.31
C VAL A 41 -7.82 -7.54 -9.48
N PRO A 42 -9.15 -7.72 -9.32
CA PRO A 42 -10.11 -7.51 -10.41
C PRO A 42 -10.15 -6.08 -10.96
N PHE A 43 -9.78 -5.10 -10.15
CA PHE A 43 -9.63 -3.69 -10.54
C PHE A 43 -8.72 -2.97 -9.54
N ASN A 44 -8.10 -1.87 -9.96
CA ASN A 44 -7.29 -1.04 -9.05
C ASN A 44 -8.19 -0.05 -8.27
N PRO A 45 -8.35 -0.20 -6.94
CA PRO A 45 -9.18 0.70 -6.14
C PRO A 45 -8.62 2.12 -6.05
N MET A 46 -7.29 2.28 -6.15
CA MET A 46 -6.63 3.59 -6.15
C MET A 46 -7.08 4.42 -7.35
N GLU A 47 -7.23 3.80 -8.53
CA GLU A 47 -7.72 4.48 -9.73
C GLU A 47 -9.23 4.67 -9.71
N LYS A 48 -9.97 3.68 -9.20
CA LYS A 48 -11.43 3.71 -9.21
C LYS A 48 -12.03 4.78 -8.30
N TYR A 49 -11.37 5.10 -7.18
CA TYR A 49 -11.94 5.91 -6.10
C TYR A 49 -11.25 7.26 -5.88
N LYS A 50 -10.23 7.62 -6.69
CA LYS A 50 -9.44 8.85 -6.53
C LYS A 50 -10.25 10.16 -6.63
N ASP A 51 -11.37 10.13 -7.35
CA ASP A 51 -12.22 11.32 -7.53
C ASP A 51 -13.17 11.54 -6.34
N ASP A 52 -13.39 10.50 -5.53
CA ASP A 52 -14.30 10.50 -4.38
C ASP A 52 -13.56 10.56 -3.03
N PHE A 53 -12.32 10.06 -2.98
CA PHE A 53 -11.56 9.87 -1.74
C PHE A 53 -10.07 10.23 -1.91
N ARG A 54 -9.42 10.50 -0.76
CA ARG A 54 -7.97 10.40 -0.68
C ARG A 54 -7.60 8.93 -0.46
N CYS A 55 -7.32 8.24 -1.55
CA CYS A 55 -6.94 6.84 -1.55
C CYS A 55 -5.48 6.70 -1.12
N ILE A 56 -5.23 5.78 -0.18
CA ILE A 56 -3.89 5.53 0.37
C ILE A 56 -3.66 4.02 0.32
N ALA A 57 -2.56 3.58 -0.27
CA ALA A 57 -2.14 2.18 -0.25
C ALA A 57 -0.68 2.07 0.18
N ALA A 58 -0.33 0.95 0.79
CA ALA A 58 1.02 0.68 1.25
C ALA A 58 1.46 -0.75 0.88
N ASP A 59 2.76 -0.93 0.69
CA ASP A 59 3.35 -2.26 0.73
C ASP A 59 3.34 -2.73 2.20
N LEU A 60 2.79 -3.92 2.50
CA LEU A 60 2.94 -4.48 3.84
C LEU A 60 4.43 -4.74 4.14
N ARG A 61 4.80 -4.69 5.42
CA ARG A 61 6.20 -4.65 5.91
C ARG A 61 7.13 -5.78 5.42
N HIS A 62 6.58 -6.87 4.90
CA HIS A 62 7.31 -8.03 4.36
C HIS A 62 6.78 -8.47 2.99
N ALA A 63 6.09 -7.59 2.26
CA ALA A 63 5.55 -7.93 0.96
C ALA A 63 6.69 -8.26 -0.02
N ALA A 64 6.66 -9.46 -0.59
CA ALA A 64 7.61 -9.89 -1.61
C ALA A 64 7.51 -8.97 -2.83
N GLY A 65 8.66 -8.46 -3.29
CA GLY A 65 8.72 -7.47 -4.37
C GLY A 65 8.20 -6.08 -4.01
N GLY A 66 7.79 -5.86 -2.74
CA GLY A 66 7.50 -4.55 -2.19
C GLY A 66 8.76 -3.77 -1.81
N ARG A 67 8.56 -2.52 -1.42
CA ARG A 67 9.61 -1.56 -1.03
C ARG A 67 9.62 -1.27 0.47
N SER A 68 8.64 -1.80 1.20
CA SER A 68 8.59 -1.74 2.66
C SER A 68 9.58 -2.71 3.30
N SER A 69 10.05 -2.36 4.50
CA SER A 69 10.87 -3.20 5.35
C SER A 69 10.51 -3.03 6.83
N GLY A 70 10.88 -4.03 7.62
CA GLY A 70 10.75 -4.05 9.06
C GLY A 70 11.28 -5.38 9.60
N PRO A 71 11.51 -5.51 10.91
CA PRO A 71 11.88 -6.80 11.50
C PRO A 71 10.64 -7.71 11.62
N LEU A 72 10.85 -9.02 11.44
CA LEU A 72 9.96 -10.04 12.00
C LEU A 72 10.37 -10.27 13.45
N GLU A 73 9.40 -10.34 14.35
CA GLU A 73 9.64 -10.96 15.66
C GLU A 73 9.72 -12.47 15.41
N ILE A 74 10.90 -13.05 15.66
CA ILE A 74 11.19 -14.49 15.54
C ILE A 74 11.30 -15.05 16.94
#